data_AF-A0AAU2A0N5-F1
#
_entry.id   AF-A0AAU2A0N5-F1
#
_cell.length_a   1.000
_cell.length_b   1.000
_cell.length_c   1.000
_cell.angle_alpha   90.00
_cell.angle_beta   90.00
_cell.angle_gamma   90.00
#
_symmetry.space_group_name_H-M   'P 1'
#
loop_
_entity.id
_entity.type
_entity.pdbx_description
1 polymer ?
#
loop_
_entity_poly.entity_id
_entity_poly.type
_entity_poly.pdbx_seq_one_letter_code
_entity_poly.pdbx_strand_id
1 'polypeptide(L)' 'MTAGEETSPRRPHVAAEAHECKQRAEDENLPVDERQVWATLAVAAELHILRKEKRRSR' A
#
# COMPACT_ATOMS: atom_id res chain seq x y z
N MET A 1 -27.31 -27.86 -4.72
CA MET A 1 -26.56 -27.09 -5.73
C MET A 1 -25.90 -25.93 -5.01
N THR A 2 -24.65 -26.09 -4.56
CA THR A 2 -23.89 -25.04 -3.88
C THR A 2 -22.99 -24.37 -4.91
N ALA A 3 -23.41 -23.21 -5.40
CA ALA A 3 -22.61 -22.37 -6.28
C ALA A 3 -21.37 -21.90 -5.50
N GLY A 4 -20.20 -22.08 -6.12
CA GLY A 4 -18.90 -21.84 -5.50
C GLY A 4 -18.68 -20.38 -5.11
N GLU A 5 -18.19 -20.18 -3.90
CA GLU A 5 -17.55 -18.93 -3.50
C GLU A 5 -16.37 -18.66 -4.44
N GLU A 6 -16.54 -17.65 -5.29
CA GLU A 6 -15.45 -17.04 -6.04
C GLU A 6 -14.42 -16.53 -5.03
N THR A 7 -13.35 -17.28 -4.84
CA THR A 7 -12.13 -16.82 -4.16
C THR A 7 -11.45 -15.80 -5.07
N SER A 8 -12.03 -14.60 -5.14
CA SER A 8 -11.38 -13.45 -5.76
C SER A 8 -10.04 -13.28 -5.04
N PRO A 9 -8.90 -13.23 -5.75
CA PRO A 9 -7.61 -13.06 -5.10
C PRO A 9 -7.69 -11.73 -4.35
N ARG A 10 -7.68 -11.79 -3.00
CA ARG A 10 -7.53 -10.61 -2.14
C ARG A 10 -6.24 -9.96 -2.57
N ARG A 11 -6.33 -8.98 -3.47
CA ARG A 11 -5.21 -8.12 -3.80
C ARG A 11 -4.73 -7.59 -2.45
N PRO A 12 -3.43 -7.69 -2.12
CA PRO A 12 -2.95 -7.13 -0.88
C PRO A 12 -3.46 -5.69 -0.81
N HIS A 13 -3.97 -5.28 0.35
CA HIS A 13 -4.31 -3.89 0.62
C HIS A 13 -3.03 -3.06 0.50
N VAL A 14 -2.65 -2.75 -0.74
CA VAL A 14 -1.63 -1.76 -1.05
C VAL A 14 -2.40 -0.46 -0.95
N ALA A 15 -1.98 0.41 -0.02
CA ALA A 15 -2.55 1.73 0.10
C ALA A 15 -2.64 2.37 -1.29
N ALA A 16 -3.84 2.84 -1.64
CA ALA A 16 -4.16 3.29 -2.99
C ALA A 16 -3.22 4.43 -3.44
N GLU A 17 -2.77 5.25 -2.49
CA GLU A 17 -1.90 6.39 -2.75
C GLU A 17 -0.80 6.49 -1.70
N ALA A 18 0.46 6.54 -2.14
CA ALA A 18 1.62 6.73 -1.27
C ALA A 18 1.49 7.99 -0.38
N HIS A 19 0.72 8.97 -0.83
CA HIS A 19 0.47 10.21 -0.14
C HIS A 19 -0.32 10.03 1.17
N GLU A 20 -1.35 9.19 1.19
CA GLU A 20 -2.14 8.91 2.40
C GLU A 20 -1.29 8.20 3.47
N CYS A 21 -0.42 7.27 3.06
CA CYS A 21 0.49 6.59 3.98
C CYS A 21 1.49 7.56 4.62
N LYS A 22 1.98 8.55 3.86
CA LYS A 22 2.88 9.57 4.41
C LYS A 22 2.20 10.43 5.45
N GLN A 23 0.97 10.90 5.17
CA GLN A 23 0.21 11.69 6.13
C GLN A 23 0.01 10.93 7.45
N ARG A 24 -0.36 9.65 7.38
CA ARG A 24 -0.50 8.81 8.57
C ARG A 24 0.83 8.53 9.27
N ALA A 25 1.93 8.38 8.53
CA ALA A 25 3.25 8.19 9.11
C ALA A 25 3.74 9.42 9.90
N GLU A 26 3.26 10.62 9.54
CA GLU A 26 3.62 11.89 10.15
C GLU A 26 2.65 12.33 11.27
N ASP A 27 1.52 11.63 11.46
CA ASP A 27 0.50 11.99 12.45
C ASP A 27 0.96 11.71 13.90
N GLU A 28 1.35 12.76 14.62
CA GLU A 28 1.81 12.67 16.01
C GLU A 28 0.76 12.14 16.99
N ASN A 29 -0.52 12.11 16.60
CA ASN A 29 -1.59 11.52 17.42
C ASN A 29 -1.61 9.98 17.34
N LEU A 30 -0.88 9.38 16.40
CA LEU A 30 -0.80 7.92 16.25
C LEU A 30 0.35 7.33 17.07
N PRO A 31 0.16 6.10 17.60
CA PRO A 31 1.23 5.31 18.19
C PRO A 31 2.44 5.19 17.26
N VAL A 32 3.65 5.17 17.84
CA VAL A 32 4.92 5.14 17.09
C VAL A 32 5.02 3.91 16.20
N ASP A 33 4.62 2.75 16.71
CA ASP A 33 4.57 1.49 15.98
C ASP A 33 3.59 1.55 14.79
N GLU A 34 2.41 2.15 14.98
CA GLU A 34 1.47 2.35 13.89
C GLU A 34 2.05 3.29 12.81
N ARG A 35 2.67 4.40 13.21
CA ARG A 35 3.37 5.31 12.29
C ARG A 35 4.47 4.62 11.49
N GLN A 36 5.22 3.71 12.10
CA GLN A 36 6.26 2.93 11.42
C GLN A 36 5.69 2.01 10.34
N VAL A 37 4.53 1.39 10.59
CA VAL A 37 3.81 0.59 9.58
C VAL A 37 3.40 1.48 8.41
N TRP A 38 2.80 2.64 8.68
CA TRP A 38 2.42 3.60 7.64
C TRP A 38 3.62 4.09 6.82
N ALA A 39 4.75 4.38 7.46
CA ALA A 39 5.99 4.75 6.78
C ALA A 39 6.48 3.63 5.83
N THR A 40 6.42 2.37 6.27
CA THR A 40 6.80 1.21 5.46
C THR A 40 5.90 1.07 4.24
N LEU A 41 4.59 1.25 4.41
CA LEU A 41 3.63 1.20 3.31
C LEU A 41 3.84 2.33 2.29
N ALA A 42 4.16 3.54 2.75
CA ALA A 42 4.49 4.67 1.87
C ALA A 42 5.69 4.34 0.96
N VAL A 43 6.80 3.84 1.54
CA VAL A 43 8.00 3.46 0.78
C VAL A 43 7.70 2.35 -0.22
N ALA A 44 6.92 1.34 0.19
CA ALA A 44 6.54 0.24 -0.70
C ALA A 44 5.73 0.73 -1.92
N ALA A 45 4.81 1.68 -1.71
CA ALA A 45 4.01 2.27 -2.78
C ALA A 45 4.88 3.09 -3.76
N GLU A 46 5.81 3.90 -3.25
CA GLU A 46 6.75 4.65 -4.11
C GLU A 46 7.64 3.73 -4.95
N LEU A 47 8.21 2.69 -4.33
CA LEU A 47 9.01 1.70 -5.03
C LEU A 47 8.21 0.99 -6.12
N HIS A 48 6.92 0.70 -5.88
CA HIS A 48 6.04 0.13 -6.89
C HIS A 48 5.87 1.07 -8.10
N ILE A 49 5.63 2.36 -7.85
CA ILE A 49 5.49 3.39 -8.90
C ILE A 49 6.77 3.47 -9.73
N LEU A 50 7.94 3.61 -9.09
CA LEU A 50 9.24 3.66 -9.78
C LEU A 50 9.49 2.42 -10.64
N ARG A 51 9.16 1.22 -10.13
CA ARG A 51 9.26 -0.03 -10.89
C ARG A 51 8.30 -0.08 -12.08
N LYS A 52 7.12 0.53 -11.98
CA LYS A 52 6.16 0.63 -13.09
C LYS A 52 6.65 1.61 -14.15
N GLU A 53 7.16 2.76 -13.75
CA GLU A 53 7.74 3.76 -14.68
C GLU A 53 8.94 3.22 -15.43
N LYS A 54 9.88 2.55 -14.74
CA LYS A 54 11.04 1.91 -15.37
C LYS A 54 10.65 0.85 -16.41
N ARG A 55 9.53 0.14 -16.19
CA ARG A 55 8.98 -0.83 -17.15
C ARG A 55 8.34 -0.15 -18.36
N ARG A 56 7.74 1.03 -18.20
CA ARG A 56 7.12 1.80 -19.29
C ARG A 56 8.15 2.47 -20.19
N SER A 57 9.31 2.85 -19.64
CA SER A 57 10.39 3.52 -20.38
C SER A 57 11.36 2.57 -21.10
N ARG A 58 11.07 1.25 -21.12
CA ARG A 58 11.77 0.24 -21.91
C ARG A 58 10.96 -0.11 -23.14
#